data_AF-A0A351BWR2-F1
#
_entry.id   AF-A0A351BWR2-F1
#
_cell.length_a   1.000
_cell.length_b   1.000
_cell.length_c   1.000
_cell.angle_alpha   90.00
_cell.angle_beta   90.00
_cell.angle_gamma   90.00
#
_symmetry.space_group_name_H-M   'P 1'
#
loop_
_entity.id
_entity.type
_entity.pdbx_description
1 polymer ?
#
loop_
_entity_poly.entity_id
_entity_poly.type
_entity_poly.pdbx_seq_one_letter_code
_entity_poly.pdbx_strand_id
1 'polypeptide(L)'
;MESYTIKDWLELFSYAATIIGIPLAIYVYYSDKLKDRKLKEKEALFTGHSLYADYLKLCLDNPELQVYSTTMNRKDISVNEKKELIIFEILFTYLESAFLFYKDQPDDVKNNRWEGWVNYIREFSEDDTFRKAWEITAGQWDKDFMKLMNEIIRKN
;
A
#
# COMPACT_ATOMS: atom_id res chain seq x y z
N MET A 1 59.50 20.93 24.77
CA MET A 1 58.17 20.28 24.71
C MET A 1 57.16 21.36 24.96
N GLU A 2 56.47 21.82 23.92
CA GLU A 2 55.38 22.78 24.08
C GLU A 2 54.26 22.13 24.91
N SER A 3 53.87 22.75 26.02
CA SER A 3 52.74 22.28 26.81
C SER A 3 51.46 22.78 26.15
N TYR A 4 50.73 21.89 25.49
CA TYR A 4 49.41 22.22 24.95
C TYR A 4 48.49 22.66 26.09
N THR A 5 47.91 23.86 25.93
CA THR A 5 46.99 24.43 26.90
C THR A 5 45.61 23.78 26.72
N ILE A 6 44.79 23.71 27.77
CA ILE A 6 43.40 23.20 27.70
C ILE A 6 42.59 23.91 26.59
N LYS A 7 42.90 25.18 26.32
CA LYS A 7 42.29 25.96 25.22
C LYS A 7 42.58 25.35 23.85
N ASP A 8 43.80 24.89 23.59
CA ASP A 8 44.20 24.32 22.29
C ASP A 8 43.44 23.02 22.01
N TRP A 9 43.22 22.22 23.05
CA TRP A 9 42.37 21.02 22.97
C TRP A 9 40.91 21.36 22.68
N LEU A 10 40.34 22.36 23.36
CA LEU A 10 38.97 22.81 23.13
C LEU A 10 38.78 23.37 21.71
N GLU A 11 39.75 24.13 21.19
CA GLU A 11 39.72 24.64 19.83
C GLU A 11 39.77 23.49 18.81
N LEU A 12 40.67 22.52 18.98
CA LEU A 12 40.76 21.34 18.13
C LEU A 12 39.44 20.55 18.11
N PHE A 13 38.83 20.32 19.27
CA PHE A 13 37.53 19.65 19.36
C PHE A 13 36.40 20.46 18.70
N SER A 14 36.42 21.79 18.80
CA SER A 14 35.42 22.64 18.13
C SER A 14 35.50 22.53 16.60
N TYR A 15 36.72 22.47 16.05
CA TYR A 15 36.93 22.27 14.62
C TYR A 15 36.56 20.86 14.19
N ALA A 16 36.96 19.84 14.94
CA ALA A 16 36.58 18.46 14.68
C ALA A 16 35.05 18.27 14.72
N ALA A 17 34.38 18.85 15.71
CA ALA A 17 32.92 18.82 15.84
C ALA A 17 32.23 19.51 14.66
N THR A 18 32.80 20.59 14.12
CA THR A 18 32.24 21.29 12.96
C THR A 18 32.44 20.49 11.67
N ILE A 19 33.65 19.95 11.46
CA ILE A 19 34.01 19.14 10.28
C ILE A 19 33.21 17.85 10.24
N ILE A 20 32.86 17.25 11.38
CA ILE A 20 32.05 16.03 11.45
C ILE A 20 30.55 16.36 11.50
N GLY A 21 30.18 17.36 12.30
CA GLY A 21 28.79 17.70 12.58
C GLY A 21 28.05 18.22 11.36
N ILE A 22 28.67 19.06 10.54
CA ILE A 22 28.01 19.60 9.33
C ILE A 22 27.73 18.48 8.32
N PRO A 23 28.70 17.64 7.90
CA PRO A 23 28.43 16.52 7.00
C PRO A 23 27.43 15.51 7.59
N LEU A 24 27.50 15.22 8.89
CA LEU A 24 26.55 14.32 9.54
C LEU A 24 25.12 14.90 9.51
N ALA A 25 24.96 16.19 9.81
CA ALA A 25 23.66 16.86 9.74
C ALA A 25 23.10 16.86 8.31
N ILE A 26 23.94 17.13 7.30
CA ILE A 26 23.57 17.03 5.89
C ILE A 26 23.13 15.60 5.55
N TYR A 27 23.91 14.59 5.95
CA TYR A 27 23.60 13.19 5.69
C TYR A 27 22.26 12.76 6.30
N VAL A 28 22.03 13.07 7.58
CA VAL A 28 20.77 12.78 8.27
C VAL A 28 19.61 13.49 7.57
N TYR A 29 19.76 14.77 7.23
CA TYR A 29 18.73 15.54 6.52
C TYR A 29 18.33 14.92 5.18
N TYR A 30 19.30 14.49 4.36
CA TYR A 30 19.01 13.82 3.08
C TYR A 30 18.35 12.45 3.29
N SER A 31 18.82 11.68 4.27
CA SER A 31 18.24 10.37 4.62
C SER A 31 16.77 10.49 5.01
N ASP A 32 16.45 11.45 5.88
CA ASP A 32 15.08 11.70 6.32
C ASP A 32 14.20 12.24 5.19
N LYS A 33 14.72 13.15 4.35
CA LYS A 33 13.98 13.62 3.17
C LYS A 33 13.64 12.51 2.18
N LEU A 34 14.50 11.52 2.01
CA LEU A 34 14.21 10.37 1.14
C LEU A 34 13.12 9.48 1.73
N LYS A 35 13.11 9.28 3.06
CA LYS A 35 12.05 8.53 3.75
C LYS A 35 10.71 9.25 3.69
N ASP A 36 10.70 10.55 3.96
CA ASP A 36 9.50 11.40 3.90
C ASP A 36 8.83 11.37 2.53
N ARG A 37 9.62 11.40 1.44
CA ARG A 37 9.08 11.34 0.09
C ARG A 37 8.32 10.03 -0.16
N LYS A 38 8.93 8.90 0.19
CA LYS A 38 8.31 7.58 0.03
C LYS A 38 7.06 7.44 0.89
N LEU A 39 7.07 7.99 2.11
CA LEU A 39 5.91 7.96 2.98
C LEU A 39 4.74 8.76 2.39
N LYS A 40 4.99 9.98 1.90
CA LYS A 40 3.97 10.82 1.26
C LYS A 40 3.36 10.17 0.02
N GLU A 41 4.19 9.51 -0.80
CA GLU A 41 3.72 8.76 -1.97
C GLU A 41 2.76 7.64 -1.55
N LYS A 42 3.09 6.89 -0.48
CA LYS A 42 2.21 5.85 0.08
C LYS A 42 0.93 6.43 0.68
N GLU A 43 1.02 7.51 1.44
CA GLU A 43 -0.14 8.18 2.02
C GLU A 43 -1.11 8.68 0.95
N ALA A 44 -0.59 9.26 -0.13
CA ALA A 44 -1.42 9.70 -1.27
C ALA A 44 -2.13 8.51 -1.93
N LEU A 45 -1.43 7.38 -2.11
CA LEU A 45 -2.01 6.16 -2.66
C LEU A 45 -3.12 5.59 -1.77
N PHE A 46 -2.87 5.44 -0.47
CA PHE A 46 -3.87 4.96 0.49
C PHE A 46 -5.07 5.90 0.61
N THR A 47 -4.85 7.22 0.53
CA THR A 47 -5.92 8.21 0.47
C THR A 47 -6.78 8.00 -0.77
N GLY A 48 -6.16 7.76 -1.93
CA GLY A 48 -6.86 7.40 -3.17
C GLY A 48 -7.73 6.15 -3.01
N HIS A 49 -7.19 5.09 -2.40
CA HIS A 49 -7.93 3.86 -2.13
C HIS A 49 -9.12 4.10 -1.20
N SER A 50 -8.96 4.93 -0.16
CA SER A 50 -10.05 5.30 0.75
C SER A 50 -11.16 6.06 0.01
N LEU A 51 -10.80 7.05 -0.80
CA LEU A 51 -11.76 7.82 -1.60
C LEU A 51 -12.50 6.92 -2.60
N TYR A 52 -11.81 5.95 -3.20
CA TYR A 52 -12.42 4.96 -4.08
C TYR A 52 -13.43 4.08 -3.34
N ALA A 53 -13.05 3.54 -2.17
CA ALA A 53 -13.96 2.74 -1.36
C ALA A 53 -15.19 3.53 -0.90
N ASP A 54 -15.04 4.82 -0.59
CA ASP A 54 -16.16 5.69 -0.23
C ASP A 54 -17.09 5.97 -1.43
N TYR A 55 -16.54 6.14 -2.63
CA TYR A 55 -17.33 6.20 -3.85
C TYR A 55 -18.11 4.89 -4.11
N LEU A 56 -17.48 3.74 -3.89
CA LEU A 56 -18.15 2.44 -4.01
C LEU A 56 -19.29 2.28 -3.00
N LYS A 57 -19.15 2.76 -1.76
CA LYS A 57 -20.26 2.81 -0.79
C LYS A 57 -21.41 3.67 -1.28
N LEU A 58 -21.14 4.84 -1.88
CA LEU A 58 -22.19 5.67 -2.48
C LEU A 58 -22.93 4.93 -3.61
N CYS A 59 -22.22 4.14 -4.41
CA CYS A 59 -22.82 3.30 -5.44
C CYS A 59 -23.66 2.15 -4.85
N LEU A 60 -23.23 1.60 -3.72
CA LEU A 60 -23.94 0.55 -2.98
C LEU A 60 -25.25 1.05 -2.38
N ASP A 61 -25.25 2.30 -1.89
CA ASP A 61 -26.40 2.99 -1.31
C ASP A 61 -27.42 3.44 -2.36
N ASN A 62 -26.97 3.71 -3.59
CA ASN A 62 -27.79 4.20 -4.71
C ASN A 62 -27.62 3.32 -5.96
N PRO A 63 -27.93 2.00 -5.88
CA PRO A 63 -27.65 1.04 -6.94
C PRO A 63 -28.45 1.29 -8.23
N GLU A 64 -29.55 2.02 -8.16
CA GLU A 64 -30.43 2.40 -9.27
C GLU A 64 -29.82 3.46 -10.19
N LEU A 65 -28.86 4.26 -9.70
CA LEU A 65 -28.26 5.35 -10.49
C LEU A 65 -27.35 4.84 -11.62
N GLN A 66 -27.04 3.54 -11.68
CA GLN A 66 -26.18 2.91 -12.69
C GLN A 66 -24.84 3.64 -12.90
N VAL A 67 -24.32 4.23 -11.82
CA VAL A 67 -23.05 4.97 -11.81
C VAL A 67 -21.83 4.07 -11.58
N TYR A 68 -22.05 2.83 -11.11
CA TYR A 68 -21.00 1.84 -10.90
C TYR A 68 -20.40 1.41 -12.25
N SER A 69 -19.24 2.01 -12.59
CA SER A 69 -18.36 1.73 -13.74
C SER A 69 -18.98 1.85 -15.14
N THR A 70 -18.39 2.68 -16.01
CA THR A 70 -18.76 2.80 -17.43
C THR A 70 -18.50 1.52 -18.23
N THR A 71 -17.55 0.67 -17.82
CA THR A 71 -17.23 -0.60 -18.49
C THR A 71 -18.18 -1.74 -18.08
N MET A 72 -18.74 -1.67 -16.87
CA MET A 72 -19.71 -2.65 -16.34
C MET A 72 -21.15 -2.19 -16.44
N ASN A 73 -21.43 -1.15 -17.21
CA ASN A 73 -22.79 -0.71 -17.55
C ASN A 73 -23.50 -1.69 -18.51
N ARG A 74 -23.33 -2.99 -18.25
CA ARG A 74 -24.11 -4.06 -18.85
C ARG A 74 -25.52 -3.93 -18.28
N LYS A 75 -26.46 -3.60 -19.17
CA LYS A 75 -27.90 -3.53 -18.86
C LYS A 75 -28.45 -4.82 -18.24
N ASP A 76 -27.72 -5.93 -18.34
CA ASP A 76 -28.19 -7.27 -17.99
C ASP A 76 -27.78 -7.76 -16.60
N ILE A 77 -27.00 -6.99 -15.81
CA ILE A 77 -26.62 -7.39 -14.44
C ILE A 77 -27.70 -6.94 -13.45
N SER A 78 -28.18 -7.85 -12.60
CA SER A 78 -29.16 -7.55 -11.57
C SER A 78 -28.61 -6.58 -10.51
N VAL A 79 -29.51 -5.91 -9.79
CA VAL A 79 -29.11 -5.03 -8.68
C VAL A 79 -28.31 -5.77 -7.61
N ASN A 80 -28.66 -7.02 -7.30
CA ASN A 80 -27.96 -7.80 -6.28
C ASN A 80 -26.54 -8.18 -6.73
N GLU A 81 -26.37 -8.66 -7.96
CA GLU A 81 -25.05 -8.96 -8.52
C GLU A 81 -24.16 -7.71 -8.56
N LYS A 82 -24.72 -6.52 -8.86
CA LYS A 82 -23.97 -5.26 -8.78
C LYS A 82 -23.50 -4.96 -7.36
N LYS A 83 -24.37 -5.15 -6.36
CA LYS A 83 -23.99 -4.94 -4.96
C LYS A 83 -22.89 -5.90 -4.51
N GLU A 84 -22.98 -7.17 -4.90
CA GLU A 84 -21.95 -8.17 -4.63
C GLU A 84 -20.61 -7.76 -5.25
N LEU A 85 -20.60 -7.36 -6.53
CA LEU A 85 -19.40 -6.88 -7.21
C LEU A 85 -18.79 -5.65 -6.52
N ILE A 86 -19.60 -4.67 -6.15
CA ILE A 86 -19.15 -3.48 -5.41
C ILE A 86 -18.49 -3.88 -4.08
N ILE A 87 -19.10 -4.79 -3.33
CA ILE A 87 -18.56 -5.27 -2.05
C ILE A 87 -17.21 -5.98 -2.26
N PHE A 88 -17.09 -6.82 -3.31
CA PHE A 88 -15.82 -7.46 -3.64
C PHE A 88 -14.76 -6.45 -4.09
N GLU A 89 -15.10 -5.41 -4.84
CA GLU A 89 -14.14 -4.35 -5.17
C GLU A 89 -13.66 -3.57 -3.95
N ILE A 90 -14.54 -3.31 -2.98
CA ILE A 90 -14.13 -2.74 -1.69
C ILE A 90 -13.14 -3.68 -1.00
N LEU A 91 -13.42 -4.99 -0.99
CA LEU A 91 -12.53 -6.00 -0.44
C LEU A 91 -11.18 -6.02 -1.17
N PHE A 92 -11.17 -6.00 -2.51
CA PHE A 92 -9.94 -5.99 -3.30
C PHE A 92 -9.11 -4.72 -3.08
N THR A 93 -9.76 -3.56 -2.94
CA THR A 93 -9.10 -2.29 -2.56
C THR A 93 -8.38 -2.43 -1.22
N TYR A 94 -9.01 -3.11 -0.26
CA TYR A 94 -8.42 -3.38 1.05
C TYR A 94 -7.25 -4.38 0.97
N LEU A 95 -7.39 -5.45 0.20
CA LEU A 95 -6.34 -6.45 -0.01
C LEU A 95 -5.12 -5.86 -0.74
N GLU A 96 -5.33 -5.03 -1.75
CA GLU A 96 -4.25 -4.33 -2.45
C GLU A 96 -3.53 -3.36 -1.50
N SER A 97 -4.28 -2.64 -0.67
CA SER A 97 -3.71 -1.77 0.36
C SER A 97 -2.82 -2.56 1.32
N ALA A 98 -3.28 -3.71 1.80
CA ALA A 98 -2.47 -4.60 2.64
C ALA A 98 -1.22 -5.10 1.89
N PHE A 99 -1.37 -5.54 0.64
CA PHE A 99 -0.25 -5.99 -0.19
C PHE A 99 0.83 -4.90 -0.34
N LEU A 100 0.44 -3.69 -0.73
CA LEU A 100 1.36 -2.56 -0.90
C LEU A 100 2.03 -2.15 0.42
N PHE A 101 1.30 -2.25 1.53
CA PHE A 101 1.87 -2.01 2.86
C PHE A 101 3.01 -2.99 3.18
N TYR A 102 2.81 -4.29 2.91
CA TYR A 102 3.77 -5.35 3.25
C TYR A 102 4.86 -5.57 2.21
N LYS A 103 4.66 -5.19 0.94
CA LYS A 103 5.63 -5.35 -0.15
C LYS A 103 6.99 -4.74 0.17
N ASP A 104 7.01 -3.62 0.90
CA ASP A 104 8.21 -2.86 1.24
C ASP A 104 8.72 -3.11 2.68
N GLN A 105 8.13 -4.04 3.41
CA GLN A 105 8.55 -4.35 4.77
C GLN A 105 9.73 -5.34 4.78
N PRO A 106 10.60 -5.30 5.81
CA PRO A 106 11.60 -6.33 6.06
C PRO A 106 11.00 -7.75 6.07
N ASP A 107 11.79 -8.74 5.65
CA ASP A 107 11.35 -10.13 5.46
C ASP A 107 10.78 -10.77 6.74
N ASP A 108 11.29 -10.40 7.92
CA ASP A 108 10.81 -10.89 9.22
C ASP A 108 9.37 -10.41 9.54
N VAL A 109 9.05 -9.15 9.22
CA VAL A 109 7.70 -8.59 9.36
C VAL A 109 6.76 -9.18 8.32
N LYS A 110 7.26 -9.36 7.10
CA LYS A 110 6.52 -9.92 5.97
C LYS A 110 6.13 -11.37 6.24
N ASN A 111 7.06 -12.24 6.61
CA ASN A 111 6.82 -13.69 6.69
C ASN A 111 5.75 -14.09 7.71
N ASN A 112 5.65 -13.42 8.86
CA ASN A 112 4.68 -13.80 9.90
C ASN A 112 3.28 -13.19 9.71
N ARG A 113 3.19 -11.97 9.16
CA ARG A 113 1.90 -11.26 9.06
C ARG A 113 1.25 -11.38 7.70
N TRP A 114 2.05 -11.45 6.63
CA TRP A 114 1.55 -11.59 5.28
C TRP A 114 0.94 -12.97 5.03
N GLU A 115 1.47 -14.02 5.67
CA GLU A 115 0.93 -15.38 5.54
C GLU A 115 -0.55 -15.46 5.94
N GLY A 116 -0.95 -14.73 6.99
CA GLY A 116 -2.36 -14.62 7.40
C GLY A 116 -3.24 -14.01 6.30
N TRP A 117 -2.75 -12.98 5.60
CA TRP A 117 -3.46 -12.40 4.45
C TRP A 117 -3.57 -13.37 3.28
N VAL A 118 -2.51 -14.11 2.98
CA VAL A 118 -2.53 -15.13 1.92
C VAL A 118 -3.54 -16.23 2.24
N ASN A 119 -3.60 -16.69 3.49
CA ASN A 119 -4.58 -17.68 3.92
C ASN A 119 -6.02 -17.13 3.87
N TYR A 120 -6.21 -15.86 4.25
CA TYR A 120 -7.50 -15.18 4.13
C TYR A 120 -7.97 -15.08 2.67
N ILE A 121 -7.07 -14.67 1.75
CA ILE A 121 -7.38 -14.65 0.30
C ILE A 121 -7.70 -16.07 -0.19
N ARG A 122 -6.95 -17.06 0.29
CA ARG A 122 -7.16 -18.47 -0.07
C ARG A 122 -8.57 -18.91 0.30
N GLU A 123 -9.00 -18.69 1.53
CA GLU A 123 -10.34 -19.02 2.00
C GLU A 123 -11.43 -18.36 1.13
N PHE A 124 -11.32 -17.05 0.87
CA PHE A 124 -12.28 -16.35 0.00
C PHE A 124 -12.28 -16.88 -1.43
N SER A 125 -11.11 -17.26 -1.95
CA SER A 125 -11.00 -17.75 -3.32
C SER A 125 -11.57 -19.15 -3.53
N GLU A 126 -12.03 -19.84 -2.48
CA GLU A 126 -12.81 -21.08 -2.61
C GLU A 126 -14.23 -20.82 -3.15
N ASP A 127 -14.76 -19.61 -2.96
CA ASP A 127 -16.07 -19.18 -3.46
C ASP A 127 -16.03 -18.81 -4.96
N ASP A 128 -16.94 -19.40 -5.74
CA ASP A 128 -17.11 -19.09 -7.16
C ASP A 128 -17.47 -17.63 -7.41
N THR A 129 -18.21 -17.00 -6.50
CA THR A 129 -18.63 -15.60 -6.58
C THR A 129 -17.43 -14.67 -6.47
N PHE A 130 -16.50 -14.98 -5.56
CA PHE A 130 -15.23 -14.26 -5.43
C PHE A 130 -14.39 -14.40 -6.70
N ARG A 131 -14.24 -15.62 -7.23
CA ARG A 131 -13.48 -15.87 -8.47
C ARG A 131 -14.07 -15.10 -9.65
N LYS A 132 -15.39 -15.13 -9.83
CA LYS A 132 -16.08 -14.36 -10.87
C LYS A 132 -15.88 -12.85 -10.70
N ALA A 133 -16.04 -12.34 -9.47
CA ALA A 133 -15.82 -10.92 -9.18
C ALA A 133 -14.39 -10.50 -9.52
N TRP A 134 -13.40 -11.33 -9.17
CA TRP A 134 -12.01 -11.12 -9.53
C TRP A 134 -11.80 -11.14 -11.04
N GLU A 135 -12.32 -12.12 -11.78
CA GLU A 135 -12.19 -12.19 -13.25
C GLU A 135 -12.73 -10.93 -13.95
N ILE A 136 -13.86 -10.41 -13.48
CA ILE A 136 -14.48 -9.21 -14.06
C ILE A 136 -13.67 -7.95 -13.72
N THR A 137 -13.06 -7.89 -12.52
CA THR A 137 -12.39 -6.70 -12.00
C THR A 137 -10.85 -6.76 -12.09
N ALA A 138 -10.24 -7.86 -12.50
CA ALA A 138 -8.78 -8.04 -12.38
C ALA A 138 -8.00 -6.92 -13.09
N GLY A 139 -8.47 -6.45 -14.24
CA GLY A 139 -7.75 -5.51 -15.10
C GLY A 139 -7.54 -4.09 -14.57
N GLN A 140 -8.15 -3.72 -13.43
CA GLN A 140 -8.02 -2.38 -12.83
C GLN A 140 -6.96 -2.29 -11.71
N TRP A 141 -6.39 -3.40 -11.27
CA TRP A 141 -5.48 -3.43 -10.10
C TRP A 141 -3.99 -3.38 -10.48
N ASP A 142 -3.12 -3.16 -9.49
CA ASP A 142 -1.66 -3.18 -9.65
C ASP A 142 -1.16 -4.51 -10.23
N LYS A 143 -0.11 -4.46 -11.06
CA LYS A 143 0.40 -5.63 -11.78
C LYS A 143 0.97 -6.70 -10.87
N ASP A 144 1.67 -6.31 -9.81
CA ASP A 144 2.25 -7.28 -8.88
C ASP A 144 1.17 -7.88 -7.98
N PHE A 145 0.19 -7.06 -7.58
CA PHE A 145 -0.98 -7.54 -6.85
C PHE A 145 -1.80 -8.54 -7.68
N MET A 146 -2.08 -8.23 -8.95
CA MET A 146 -2.75 -9.15 -9.87
C MET A 146 -2.01 -10.49 -9.98
N LYS A 147 -0.68 -10.45 -10.12
CA LYS A 147 0.15 -11.65 -10.24
C LYS A 147 0.02 -12.54 -9.01
N LEU A 148 0.10 -11.95 -7.81
CA LEU A 148 -0.10 -12.64 -6.54
C LEU A 148 -1.50 -13.26 -6.46
N MET A 149 -2.55 -12.47 -6.69
CA MET A 149 -3.94 -12.93 -6.59
C MET A 149 -4.20 -14.11 -7.52
N ASN A 150 -3.76 -14.01 -8.78
CA ASN A 150 -3.88 -15.08 -9.76
C ASN A 150 -3.09 -16.34 -9.34
N GLU A 151 -1.93 -16.19 -8.69
CA GLU A 151 -1.17 -17.33 -8.17
C GLU A 151 -1.91 -18.02 -7.02
N ILE A 152 -2.51 -17.27 -6.11
CA ILE A 152 -3.28 -17.82 -4.98
C ILE A 152 -4.52 -18.53 -5.50
N ILE A 153 -5.31 -17.86 -6.35
CA ILE A 153 -6.57 -18.40 -6.90
C ILE A 153 -6.31 -19.69 -7.72
N ARG A 154 -5.20 -19.77 -8.47
CA ARG A 154 -4.87 -20.96 -9.27
C ARG A 154 -4.43 -22.17 -8.44
N LYS A 155 -3.91 -21.95 -7.22
CA LYS A 155 -3.42 -23.03 -6.34
C LYS A 155 -4.53 -23.68 -5.50
N ASN A 156 -5.71 -23.07 -5.50
CA ASN A 156 -6.94 -23.62 -4.93
C ASN A 156 -7.73 -24.38 -5.99
#